data_AF-A0A6I0KDM9-F1
#
_entry.id   AF-A0A6I0KDM9-F1
#
_cell.length_a   1.000
_cell.length_b   1.000
_cell.length_c   1.000
_cell.angle_alpha   90.00
_cell.angle_beta   90.00
_cell.angle_gamma   90.00
#
_symmetry.space_group_name_H-M   'P 1'
#
loop_
_entity.id
_entity.type
_entity.pdbx_description
1 polymer ?
#
loop_
_entity_poly.entity_id
_entity_poly.type
_entity_poly.pdbx_seq_one_letter_code
_entity_poly.pdbx_strand_id
1 'polypeptide(L)'
;MKRRNFIKSLSTLGLASVAMTPTLASIPGGNNKDSIRARIPISTDWDVIVVGGGPSGCAAAAAARDGARTLLIEGTGALGGMGTSGLLNAWCPFTDGNRIIYKGIAEKVFMESRKGVPHVRYNDWVPINSEYLKVVYDDLVTQAGLHVLFFTTMAAVEMKQDG
;
A
#
# COMPACT_ATOMS: atom_id res chain seq x y z
N MET A 1 -26.62 6.82 -13.46
CA MET A 1 -25.82 5.79 -14.17
C MET A 1 -24.87 5.11 -13.19
N LYS A 2 -24.81 3.77 -13.14
CA LYS A 2 -23.92 3.02 -12.23
C LYS A 2 -22.51 2.92 -12.83
N ARG A 3 -21.47 3.40 -12.13
CA ARG A 3 -20.05 3.41 -12.55
C ARG A 3 -19.54 2.06 -13.09
N ARG A 4 -20.09 0.95 -12.59
CA ARG A 4 -19.77 -0.43 -13.02
C ARG A 4 -20.16 -0.76 -14.47
N ASN A 5 -21.12 -0.05 -15.05
CA ASN A 5 -21.55 -0.29 -16.44
C ASN A 5 -20.76 0.55 -17.44
N PHE A 6 -20.08 1.61 -16.99
CA PHE A 6 -19.30 2.50 -17.85
C PHE A 6 -17.99 1.83 -18.33
N ILE A 7 -17.30 1.12 -17.42
CA ILE A 7 -16.05 0.40 -17.76
C ILE A 7 -16.31 -0.73 -18.77
N LYS A 8 -17.47 -1.39 -18.70
CA LYS A 8 -17.85 -2.44 -19.66
C LYS A 8 -18.23 -1.90 -21.05
N SER A 9 -18.57 -0.61 -21.16
CA SER A 9 -18.93 0.01 -22.45
C SER A 9 -17.72 0.56 -23.20
N LEU A 10 -16.58 0.78 -22.54
CA LEU A 10 -15.36 1.25 -23.19
C LEU A 10 -14.63 0.15 -23.95
N SER A 11 -14.83 -1.12 -23.61
CA SER A 11 -14.18 -2.25 -24.28
C SER A 11 -14.69 -2.50 -25.71
N THR A 12 -15.80 -1.88 -26.14
CA THR A 12 -16.41 -2.11 -27.46
C THR A 12 -16.18 -0.99 -28.48
N LEU A 13 -15.48 0.10 -28.14
CA LEU A 13 -15.34 1.28 -29.03
C LEU A 13 -13.89 1.71 -29.33
N GLY A 14 -12.90 0.85 -29.05
CA GLY A 14 -11.47 1.17 -29.20
C GLY A 14 -10.74 0.55 -30.40
N LEU A 15 -11.44 0.17 -31.48
CA LEU A 15 -10.83 -0.43 -32.68
C LEU A 15 -10.95 0.50 -33.89
N ALA A 16 -10.16 1.58 -33.88
CA ALA A 16 -9.75 2.28 -35.10
C ALA A 16 -8.61 3.24 -34.76
N SER A 17 -7.35 2.85 -34.96
CA SER A 17 -6.41 3.53 -35.88
C SER A 17 -4.92 3.22 -35.60
N VAL A 18 -4.28 2.78 -36.69
CA VAL A 18 -2.86 2.83 -37.08
C VAL A 18 -1.87 1.81 -36.49
N ALA A 19 -1.23 1.14 -37.46
CA ALA A 19 -0.24 0.09 -37.36
C ALA A 19 1.13 0.57 -36.88
N MET A 20 1.70 -0.18 -35.93
CA MET A 20 3.13 -0.49 -35.87
C MET A 20 3.24 -1.90 -35.29
N THR A 21 3.49 -2.88 -36.15
CA THR A 21 3.83 -4.25 -35.77
C THR A 21 5.31 -4.33 -35.39
N PRO A 22 5.69 -4.51 -34.12
CA PRO A 22 6.77 -5.44 -33.83
C PRO A 22 6.18 -6.84 -34.00
N THR A 23 6.81 -7.67 -34.82
CA THR A 23 6.50 -9.11 -34.91
C THR A 23 6.69 -9.73 -33.53
N LEU A 24 5.62 -9.83 -32.74
CA LEU A 24 5.57 -10.75 -31.62
C LEU A 24 5.57 -12.16 -32.22
N ALA A 25 6.72 -12.83 -32.16
CA ALA A 25 6.79 -14.25 -32.40
C ALA A 25 5.72 -14.93 -31.52
N SER A 26 4.86 -15.71 -32.17
CA SER A 26 3.86 -16.52 -31.49
C SER A 26 4.57 -17.46 -30.52
N ILE A 27 4.37 -17.25 -29.21
CA ILE A 27 4.77 -18.23 -28.21
C ILE A 27 3.80 -19.41 -28.39
N PRO A 28 4.28 -20.60 -28.80
CA PRO A 28 3.40 -21.76 -28.96
C PRO A 28 2.77 -22.07 -27.61
N GLY A 29 1.47 -22.38 -27.64
CA GLY A 29 0.70 -22.84 -26.48
C GLY A 29 1.24 -24.16 -25.95
N GLY A 30 2.31 -24.09 -25.18
CA GLY A 30 2.80 -25.14 -24.31
C GLY A 30 2.32 -24.87 -22.88
N ASN A 31 2.08 -25.93 -22.12
CA ASN A 31 1.67 -25.91 -20.73
C ASN A 31 2.81 -25.35 -19.85
N ASN A 32 3.06 -24.04 -19.93
CA ASN A 32 4.33 -23.41 -19.56
C ASN A 32 4.35 -22.85 -18.13
N LYS A 33 3.39 -23.25 -17.27
CA LYS A 33 3.31 -22.75 -15.88
C LYS A 33 4.54 -23.14 -15.06
N ASP A 34 5.19 -24.25 -15.39
CA ASP A 34 6.33 -24.77 -14.62
C ASP A 34 7.67 -24.10 -15.00
N SER A 35 7.83 -23.59 -16.23
CA SER A 35 9.13 -23.06 -16.69
C SER A 35 9.43 -21.63 -16.23
N ILE A 36 8.39 -20.82 -15.98
CA ILE A 36 8.55 -19.45 -15.47
C ILE A 36 8.87 -19.49 -13.96
N ARG A 37 8.24 -20.41 -13.22
CA ARG A 37 8.53 -20.67 -11.80
C ARG A 37 9.95 -21.16 -11.57
N ALA A 38 10.52 -21.92 -12.51
CA ALA A 38 11.85 -22.51 -12.37
C ALA A 38 13.02 -21.51 -12.44
N ARG A 39 12.80 -20.24 -12.80
CA ARG A 39 13.88 -19.24 -13.02
C ARG A 39 13.87 -18.05 -12.06
N ILE A 40 12.83 -17.88 -11.25
CA ILE A 40 12.72 -16.77 -10.30
C ILE A 40 13.13 -17.31 -8.92
N PRO A 41 14.15 -16.73 -8.26
CA PRO A 41 14.48 -17.11 -6.89
C PRO A 41 13.27 -16.95 -5.97
N ILE A 42 12.90 -18.02 -5.28
CA ILE A 42 11.80 -18.03 -4.31
C ILE A 42 12.40 -17.84 -2.92
N SER A 43 11.92 -16.84 -2.18
CA SER A 43 12.24 -16.66 -0.76
C SER A 43 11.11 -17.20 0.11
N THR A 44 11.48 -17.95 1.15
CA THR A 44 10.57 -18.47 2.19
C THR A 44 10.89 -17.83 3.55
N ASP A 45 11.52 -16.65 3.55
CA ASP A 45 12.10 -16.03 4.74
C ASP A 45 11.10 -15.23 5.58
N TRP A 46 9.85 -15.14 5.14
CA TRP A 46 8.82 -14.28 5.73
C TRP A 46 7.65 -15.12 6.23
N ASP A 47 7.22 -14.80 7.44
CA ASP A 47 6.05 -15.41 8.07
C ASP A 47 4.79 -14.60 7.73
N VAL A 48 4.93 -13.27 7.57
CA VAL A 48 3.85 -12.35 7.18
C VAL A 48 4.35 -11.43 6.07
N ILE A 49 3.53 -11.29 5.02
CA ILE A 49 3.74 -10.29 3.96
C ILE A 49 2.54 -9.35 3.96
N VAL A 50 2.81 -8.05 4.14
CA VAL A 50 1.82 -6.98 4.05
C VAL A 50 2.03 -6.24 2.73
N VAL A 51 0.97 -6.10 1.94
CA VAL A 51 1.01 -5.42 0.64
C VAL A 51 0.30 -4.07 0.75
N GLY A 52 1.06 -3.00 0.57
CA GLY A 52 0.64 -1.60 0.64
C GLY A 52 1.13 -0.91 1.91
N GLY A 53 2.00 0.09 1.79
CA GLY A 53 2.56 0.93 2.84
C GLY A 53 1.68 2.11 3.26
N GLY A 54 0.36 2.02 3.11
CA GLY A 54 -0.58 3.01 3.65
C GLY A 54 -0.72 2.94 5.17
N PRO A 55 -1.57 3.77 5.79
CA PRO A 55 -1.79 3.77 7.24
C PRO A 55 -2.18 2.39 7.80
N SER A 56 -3.08 1.70 7.11
CA SER A 56 -3.52 0.36 7.52
C SER A 56 -2.42 -0.69 7.37
N GLY A 57 -1.66 -0.66 6.29
CA GLY A 57 -0.59 -1.63 6.06
C GLY A 57 0.61 -1.41 6.97
N CYS A 58 1.00 -0.17 7.22
CA CYS A 58 2.02 0.14 8.23
C CYS A 58 1.56 -0.31 9.63
N ALA A 59 0.29 -0.09 9.99
CA ALA A 59 -0.25 -0.56 11.26
C ALA A 59 -0.31 -2.09 11.34
N ALA A 60 -0.71 -2.78 10.27
CA ALA A 60 -0.75 -4.24 10.21
C ALA A 60 0.66 -4.84 10.33
N ALA A 61 1.62 -4.30 9.58
CA ALA A 61 3.00 -4.76 9.63
C ALA A 61 3.61 -4.50 11.01
N ALA A 62 3.39 -3.31 11.59
CA ALA A 62 3.85 -3.00 12.94
C ALA A 62 3.15 -3.83 14.04
N ALA A 63 1.96 -4.35 13.79
CA ALA A 63 1.30 -5.28 14.72
C ALA A 63 1.85 -6.71 14.58
N ALA A 64 2.27 -7.12 13.38
CA ALA A 64 2.84 -8.44 13.11
C ALA A 64 4.25 -8.63 13.70
N ARG A 65 4.91 -7.55 14.16
CA ARG A 65 6.27 -7.57 14.72
C ARG A 65 6.45 -8.42 15.99
N ASP A 66 5.36 -8.87 16.62
CA ASP A 66 5.41 -9.69 17.84
C ASP A 66 5.81 -11.14 17.49
N GLY A 67 7.07 -11.31 17.08
CA GLY A 67 7.70 -12.60 16.81
C GLY A 67 7.67 -13.10 15.36
N ALA A 68 6.96 -12.42 14.43
CA ALA A 68 6.91 -12.84 13.03
C ALA A 68 7.86 -12.03 12.14
N ARG A 69 8.64 -12.72 11.29
CA ARG A 69 9.44 -12.08 10.24
C ARG A 69 8.49 -11.48 9.21
N THR A 70 8.40 -10.16 9.21
CA THR A 70 7.38 -9.44 8.45
C THR A 70 8.01 -8.61 7.34
N LEU A 71 7.50 -8.81 6.12
CA LEU A 71 7.83 -8.02 4.94
C LEU A 71 6.69 -7.06 4.63
N LEU A 72 7.00 -5.77 4.47
CA LEU A 72 6.08 -4.76 3.95
C LEU A 72 6.47 -4.40 2.51
N ILE A 73 5.53 -4.55 1.58
CA ILE A 73 5.71 -4.18 0.17
C ILE A 73 4.97 -2.87 -0.09
N GLU A 74 5.65 -1.89 -0.69
CA GLU A 74 5.07 -0.61 -1.07
C GLU A 74 5.41 -0.28 -2.54
N GLY A 75 4.37 0.10 -3.29
CA GLY A 75 4.48 0.38 -4.73
C GLY A 75 5.16 1.71 -5.05
N THR A 76 5.15 2.66 -4.11
CA THR A 76 5.81 3.95 -4.24
C THR A 76 7.16 3.98 -3.50
N GLY A 77 7.81 5.15 -3.49
CA GLY A 77 9.08 5.38 -2.78
C GLY A 77 8.93 5.85 -1.34
N ALA A 78 7.71 5.84 -0.78
CA ALA A 78 7.45 6.35 0.56
C ALA A 78 6.25 5.67 1.23
N LEU A 79 6.30 5.53 2.56
CA LEU A 79 5.18 5.05 3.36
C LEU A 79 4.17 6.18 3.64
N GLY A 80 2.96 5.80 4.05
CA GLY A 80 1.87 6.70 4.46
C GLY A 80 0.76 6.92 3.43
N GLY A 81 0.92 6.38 2.21
CA GLY A 81 -0.13 6.36 1.19
C GLY A 81 -0.67 7.75 0.85
N MET A 82 -1.99 7.94 1.01
CA MET A 82 -2.63 9.21 0.63
C MET A 82 -2.12 10.41 1.45
N GLY A 83 -1.72 10.22 2.72
CA GLY A 83 -1.20 11.33 3.54
C GLY A 83 0.19 11.82 3.11
N THR A 84 0.91 11.00 2.33
CA THR A 84 2.26 11.28 1.87
C THR A 84 2.29 11.40 0.35
N SER A 85 2.43 10.29 -0.37
CA SER A 85 2.49 10.23 -1.83
C SER A 85 1.23 10.82 -2.51
N GLY A 86 0.06 10.71 -1.85
CA GLY A 86 -1.20 11.26 -2.37
C GLY A 86 -1.51 12.71 -1.96
N LEU A 87 -0.67 13.34 -1.14
CA LEU A 87 -0.79 14.73 -0.69
C LEU A 87 -2.15 15.11 -0.07
N LEU A 88 -2.85 14.15 0.52
CA LEU A 88 -3.99 14.42 1.40
C LEU A 88 -3.45 15.09 2.67
N ASN A 89 -3.66 16.38 2.79
CA ASN A 89 -2.94 17.25 3.72
C ASN A 89 -3.65 17.50 5.04
N ALA A 90 -4.67 16.71 5.40
CA ALA A 90 -5.36 16.85 6.68
C ALA A 90 -5.90 15.53 7.21
N TRP A 91 -5.73 15.32 8.50
CA TRP A 91 -6.43 14.32 9.28
C TRP A 91 -7.85 14.80 9.55
N CYS A 92 -8.83 13.92 9.27
CA CYS A 92 -10.18 14.07 9.81
C CYS A 92 -10.15 14.07 11.34
N PRO A 93 -11.23 14.49 12.01
CA PRO A 93 -11.30 14.47 13.47
C PRO A 93 -10.96 13.09 14.05
N PHE A 94 -9.95 13.05 14.92
CA PHE A 94 -9.58 11.84 15.67
C PHE A 94 -10.39 11.66 16.96
N THR A 95 -11.33 12.58 17.22
CA THR A 95 -12.09 12.69 18.46
C THR A 95 -13.60 12.62 18.19
N ASP A 96 -14.37 12.29 19.22
CA ASP A 96 -15.83 12.46 19.27
C ASP A 96 -16.24 13.83 19.87
N GLY A 97 -15.30 14.78 19.95
CA GLY A 97 -15.44 16.05 20.67
C GLY A 97 -15.11 15.99 22.17
N ASN A 98 -15.03 14.81 22.78
CA ASN A 98 -14.67 14.65 24.19
C ASN A 98 -13.35 13.87 24.38
N ARG A 99 -13.09 12.88 23.53
CA ARG A 99 -11.92 12.00 23.63
C ARG A 99 -11.47 11.52 22.26
N ILE A 100 -10.20 11.09 22.18
CA ILE A 100 -9.68 10.38 21.01
C ILE A 100 -10.36 9.00 20.90
N ILE A 101 -10.85 8.69 19.70
CA ILE A 101 -11.56 7.43 19.38
C ILE A 101 -10.67 6.43 18.63
N TYR A 102 -9.71 6.89 17.83
CA TYR A 102 -8.73 6.02 17.17
C TYR A 102 -7.51 5.85 18.06
N LYS A 103 -7.40 4.70 18.72
CA LYS A 103 -6.36 4.39 19.71
C LYS A 103 -5.22 3.55 19.16
N GLY A 104 -4.19 3.31 19.98
CA GLY A 104 -3.12 2.36 19.67
C GLY A 104 -2.14 2.91 18.63
N ILE A 105 -1.86 2.16 17.57
CA ILE A 105 -0.90 2.59 16.54
C ILE A 105 -1.39 3.86 15.82
N ALA A 106 -2.69 3.95 15.51
CA ALA A 106 -3.26 5.13 14.86
C ALA A 106 -3.08 6.40 15.71
N GLU A 107 -3.31 6.31 17.02
CA GLU A 107 -3.08 7.40 17.97
C GLU A 107 -1.62 7.81 18.01
N LYS A 108 -0.69 6.84 18.07
CA LYS A 108 0.76 7.12 18.07
C LYS A 108 1.17 7.89 16.81
N VAL A 109 0.80 7.39 15.62
CA VAL A 109 1.11 8.06 14.35
C VAL A 109 0.49 9.45 14.28
N PHE A 110 -0.76 9.60 14.71
CA PHE A 110 -1.44 10.90 14.73
C PHE A 110 -0.75 11.90 15.68
N MET A 111 -0.44 11.48 16.90
CA MET A 111 0.20 12.32 17.92
C MET A 111 1.63 12.73 17.54
N GLU A 112 2.36 11.83 16.89
CA GLU A 112 3.70 12.14 16.37
C GLU A 112 3.64 13.06 15.16
N SER A 113 2.82 12.72 14.14
CA SER A 113 2.74 13.50 12.90
C SER A 113 2.20 14.91 13.07
N ARG A 114 1.41 15.16 14.12
CA ARG A 114 0.93 16.51 14.45
C ARG A 114 1.96 17.38 15.17
N LYS A 115 3.15 16.87 15.52
CA LYS A 115 4.20 17.69 16.10
C LYS A 115 4.69 18.69 15.04
N GLY A 116 4.69 19.98 15.39
CA GLY A 116 5.23 21.03 14.52
C GLY A 116 4.33 21.46 13.35
N VAL A 117 3.06 21.03 13.29
CA VAL A 117 2.08 21.58 12.34
C VAL A 117 1.14 22.58 13.02
N PRO A 118 0.69 23.64 12.32
CA PRO A 118 -0.28 24.57 12.89
C PRO A 118 -1.56 23.87 13.35
N HIS A 119 -1.93 24.07 14.61
CA HIS A 119 -3.20 23.56 15.14
C HIS A 119 -4.33 24.53 14.84
N VAL A 120 -4.99 24.34 13.69
CA VAL A 120 -6.18 25.11 13.32
C VAL A 120 -7.39 24.53 14.05
N ARG A 121 -8.07 25.33 14.89
CA ARG A 121 -9.24 24.89 15.67
C ARG A 121 -10.54 24.88 14.85
N TYR A 122 -10.47 24.54 13.56
CA TYR A 122 -11.67 24.45 12.72
C TYR A 122 -12.10 22.98 12.61
N ASN A 123 -13.21 22.63 13.27
CA ASN A 123 -13.82 21.30 13.23
C ASN A 123 -12.85 20.14 13.57
N ASP A 124 -11.83 20.36 14.40
CA ASP A 124 -10.82 19.36 14.82
C ASP A 124 -10.01 18.70 13.69
N TRP A 125 -9.97 19.31 12.51
CA TRP A 125 -9.09 18.88 11.43
C TRP A 125 -7.64 19.26 11.76
N VAL A 126 -6.72 18.30 11.58
CA VAL A 126 -5.30 18.53 11.87
C VAL A 126 -4.51 18.46 10.57
N PRO A 127 -3.76 19.51 10.20
CA PRO A 127 -2.92 19.47 9.01
C PRO A 127 -1.90 18.34 9.05
N ILE A 128 -1.57 17.81 7.88
CA ILE A 128 -0.52 16.82 7.67
C ILE A 128 0.65 17.51 6.99
N ASN A 129 1.83 17.41 7.60
CA ASN A 129 3.07 17.62 6.87
C ASN A 129 3.46 16.28 6.21
N SER A 130 3.26 16.19 4.90
CA SER A 130 3.48 14.95 4.14
C SER A 130 4.93 14.45 4.17
N GLU A 131 5.93 15.34 4.25
CA GLU A 131 7.33 14.93 4.34
C GLU A 131 7.67 14.39 5.73
N TYR A 132 7.19 15.07 6.78
CA TYR A 132 7.40 14.60 8.15
C TYR A 132 6.63 13.30 8.42
N LEU A 133 5.45 13.13 7.83
CA LEU A 133 4.67 11.90 7.97
C LEU A 133 5.40 10.67 7.39
N LYS A 134 6.23 10.83 6.35
CA LYS A 134 7.07 9.72 5.84
C LYS A 134 8.02 9.24 6.92
N VAL A 135 8.71 10.17 7.59
CA VAL A 135 9.63 9.87 8.70
C VAL A 135 8.91 9.15 9.84
N VAL A 136 7.70 9.63 10.21
CA VAL A 136 6.90 8.98 11.26
C VAL A 136 6.58 7.52 10.91
N TYR A 137 6.27 7.22 9.65
CA TYR A 137 6.03 5.84 9.23
C TYR A 137 7.31 5.02 9.10
N ASP A 138 8.39 5.60 8.59
CA ASP A 138 9.70 4.94 8.51
C ASP A 138 10.19 4.54 9.91
N ASP A 139 10.11 5.47 10.87
CA ASP A 139 10.42 5.21 12.28
C ASP A 139 9.54 4.11 12.86
N LEU A 140 8.23 4.13 12.59
CA LEU A 140 7.29 3.12 13.05
C LEU A 140 7.70 1.72 12.56
N VAL A 141 8.06 1.58 11.28
CA VAL A 141 8.38 0.29 10.69
C VAL A 141 9.79 -0.19 11.03
N THR A 142 10.77 0.72 11.07
CA THR A 142 12.16 0.39 11.41
C THR A 142 12.29 0.02 12.89
N GLN A 143 11.64 0.75 13.80
CA GLN A 143 11.59 0.39 15.23
C GLN A 143 10.84 -0.92 15.48
N ALA A 144 9.95 -1.31 14.55
CA ALA A 144 9.27 -2.59 14.58
C ALA A 144 10.13 -3.75 14.02
N GLY A 145 11.33 -3.49 13.52
CA GLY A 145 12.20 -4.53 12.93
C GLY A 145 11.66 -5.08 11.60
N LEU A 146 10.82 -4.32 10.90
CA LEU A 146 10.21 -4.74 9.65
C LEU A 146 11.16 -4.53 8.48
N HIS A 147 11.08 -5.41 7.48
CA HIS A 147 11.73 -5.20 6.20
C HIS A 147 10.76 -4.55 5.22
N VAL A 148 11.21 -3.53 4.50
CA VAL A 148 10.39 -2.80 3.53
C VAL A 148 10.98 -2.93 2.14
N LEU A 149 10.14 -3.23 1.15
CA LEU A 149 10.48 -3.17 -0.28
C LEU A 149 9.67 -2.06 -0.93
N PHE A 150 10.34 -0.95 -1.22
CA PHE A 150 9.79 0.15 -2.00
C PHE A 150 9.80 -0.16 -3.51
N PHE A 151 9.04 0.63 -4.27
CA PHE A 151 8.92 0.50 -5.73
C PHE A 151 8.56 -0.92 -6.20
N THR A 152 7.86 -1.68 -5.34
CA THR A 152 7.56 -3.08 -5.57
C THR A 152 6.06 -3.28 -5.54
N THR A 153 5.52 -4.00 -6.54
CA THR A 153 4.08 -4.24 -6.67
C THR A 153 3.81 -5.74 -6.67
N MET A 154 2.79 -6.16 -5.92
CA MET A 154 2.30 -7.54 -5.93
C MET A 154 1.59 -7.83 -7.24
N ALA A 155 2.06 -8.86 -7.96
CA ALA A 155 1.48 -9.27 -9.25
C ALA A 155 0.41 -10.35 -9.13
N ALA A 156 0.59 -11.30 -8.21
CA ALA A 156 -0.30 -12.44 -8.01
C ALA A 156 -0.18 -12.98 -6.59
N VAL A 157 -1.17 -13.78 -6.19
CA VAL A 157 -1.16 -14.55 -4.93
C VAL A 157 -1.45 -16.02 -5.23
N GLU A 158 -0.80 -16.91 -4.48
CA GLU A 158 -1.11 -18.34 -4.51
C GLU A 158 -1.86 -18.71 -3.24
N MET A 159 -2.99 -19.39 -3.41
CA MET A 159 -3.78 -19.91 -2.29
C MET A 159 -3.42 -21.37 -2.09
N LYS A 160 -3.31 -21.80 -0.83
CA LYS A 160 -3.28 -23.23 -0.51
C LYS A 160 -4.59 -23.85 -0.98
N GLN A 161 -4.54 -24.99 -1.65
CA GLN A 161 -5.77 -25.73 -1.96
C GLN A 161 -6.36 -26.26 -0.65
N ASP A 162 -7.65 -25.99 -0.43
CA ASP A 162 -8.40 -26.62 0.65
C ASP A 162 -8.40 -28.14 0.40
N GLY A 163 -7.94 -28.89 1.40
CA GLY A 163 -7.86 -30.36 1.35
C GLY A 163 -9.21 -31.04 1.46
#